data_AF-A0A7C1TWY9-F1
#
_entry.id   AF-A0A7C1TWY9-F1
#
_cell.length_a   1.000
_cell.length_b   1.000
_cell.length_c   1.000
_cell.angle_alpha   90.00
_cell.angle_beta   90.00
_cell.angle_gamma   90.00
#
_symmetry.space_group_name_H-M   'P 1'
#
loop_
_entity.id
_entity.type
_entity.pdbx_description
1 polymer ?
#
loop_
_entity_poly.entity_id
_entity_poly.type
_entity_poly.pdbx_seq_one_letter_code
_entity_poly.pdbx_strand_id
1 'polypeptide(L)'
;MDAVTELIREHAPVDVALWWLTSIVKFNEARGGKTLDECLDIEPHSQHFPSFRAAKVERDKHLRAAYEDMAHPSIRSFQTRIESFLQRTWPGIQVYAQPPGRLTIVEYELFLALKTGVRIPGSVGQLAESVRKVG
;
A
#
# COMPACT_ATOMS: atom_id res chain seq x y z
N MET A 1 12.73 27.48 11.36
CA MET A 1 12.45 26.76 10.11
C MET A 1 13.37 25.57 10.06
N ASP A 2 12.89 24.42 9.56
CA ASP A 2 13.74 23.23 9.38
C ASP A 2 14.59 23.34 8.11
N ALA A 3 15.62 22.50 8.00
CA ALA A 3 16.57 22.51 6.88
C ALA A 3 15.91 22.19 5.53
N VAL A 4 14.79 21.45 5.54
CA VAL A 4 14.04 21.08 4.33
C VAL A 4 13.30 22.29 3.76
N THR A 5 12.71 23.11 4.63
CA THR A 5 12.00 24.34 4.23
C THR A 5 12.97 25.36 3.63
N GLU A 6 14.19 25.50 4.15
CA GLU A 6 15.21 26.39 3.57
C GLU A 6 15.64 25.90 2.17
N LEU A 7 15.88 24.60 2.00
CA LEU A 7 16.25 24.02 0.70
C LEU A 7 15.15 24.21 -0.36
N ILE A 8 13.88 24.00 0.01
CA ILE A 8 12.74 24.21 -0.90
C ILE A 8 12.63 25.68 -1.29
N ARG A 9 12.84 26.60 -0.35
CA ARG A 9 12.79 28.04 -0.63
C ARG A 9 13.90 28.50 -1.58
N GLU A 10 15.09 27.92 -1.47
CA GLU A 10 16.26 28.32 -2.26
C GLU A 10 16.27 27.69 -3.67
N HIS A 11 15.74 26.47 -3.81
CA HIS A 11 15.93 25.68 -5.03
C HIS A 11 14.65 25.27 -5.76
N ALA A 12 13.48 25.36 -5.13
CA ALA A 12 12.24 24.93 -5.77
C ALA A 12 11.62 26.05 -6.63
N PRO A 13 10.87 25.68 -7.68
CA PRO A 13 9.96 26.60 -8.35
C PRO A 13 9.03 27.32 -7.35
N VAL A 14 8.68 28.57 -7.65
CA VAL A 14 7.93 29.45 -6.73
C VAL A 14 6.59 28.84 -6.28
N ASP A 15 5.90 28.17 -7.20
CA ASP A 15 4.67 27.43 -6.95
C ASP A 15 4.86 26.28 -5.96
N VAL A 16 5.95 25.53 -6.08
CA VAL A 16 6.30 24.43 -5.17
C VAL A 16 6.69 24.97 -3.78
N ALA A 17 7.46 26.06 -3.73
CA ALA A 17 7.81 26.71 -2.48
C ALA A 17 6.59 27.29 -1.74
N LEU A 18 5.65 27.91 -2.47
CA LEU A 18 4.39 28.42 -1.92
C LEU A 18 3.49 27.29 -1.41
N TRP A 19 3.39 26.20 -2.17
CA TRP A 19 2.66 25.01 -1.75
C TRP A 19 3.21 24.44 -0.44
N TRP A 20 4.53 24.20 -0.36
CA TRP A 20 5.19 23.69 0.85
C TRP A 20 4.95 24.60 2.07
N LEU A 21 5.16 25.90 1.92
CA LEU A 21 4.98 26.87 3.02
C LEU A 21 3.53 26.90 3.51
N THR A 22 2.57 26.87 2.59
CA THR A 22 1.13 26.85 2.92
C THR A 22 0.78 25.58 3.71
N SER A 23 1.35 24.44 3.34
CA SER A 23 1.12 23.16 4.02
C SER A 23 1.76 23.08 5.40
N ILE A 24 2.94 23.69 5.61
CA ILE A 24 3.55 23.81 6.93
C ILE A 24 2.71 24.69 7.86
N VAL A 25 2.11 25.77 7.35
CA VAL A 25 1.17 26.60 8.13
C VAL A 25 -0.05 25.77 8.55
N LYS A 26 -0.70 25.07 7.62
CA LYS A 26 -1.83 24.16 7.92
C LYS A 26 -1.47 23.13 9.00
N PHE A 27 -0.27 22.54 8.92
CA PHE A 27 0.20 21.53 9.88
C PHE A 27 0.39 22.10 11.28
N ASN A 28 1.04 23.26 11.40
CA ASN A 28 1.26 23.93 12.68
C ASN A 28 -0.06 24.39 13.32
N GLU A 29 -1.00 24.90 12.51
CA GLU A 29 -2.33 25.31 12.98
C GLU A 29 -3.17 24.13 13.46
N ALA A 30 -3.00 22.95 12.87
CA ALA A 30 -3.72 21.74 13.24
C ALA A 30 -3.35 21.20 14.63
N ARG A 31 -2.25 21.67 15.25
CA ARG A 31 -1.81 21.28 16.62
C ARG A 31 -1.81 19.75 16.86
N GLY A 32 -1.41 18.98 15.85
CA GLY A 32 -1.39 17.50 15.89
C GLY A 32 -2.69 16.80 15.45
N GLY A 33 -3.73 17.55 15.07
CA GLY A 33 -4.98 17.00 14.52
C GLY A 33 -4.91 16.61 13.03
N LYS A 34 -3.81 16.94 12.34
CA LYS A 34 -3.50 16.52 10.97
C LYS A 34 -2.01 16.17 10.88
N THR A 35 -1.69 15.16 10.11
CA THR A 35 -0.32 14.79 9.70
C THR A 35 0.20 15.76 8.65
N LEU A 36 1.52 15.78 8.44
CA LEU A 36 2.16 16.63 7.44
C LEU A 36 1.71 16.25 6.01
N ASP A 37 1.57 14.96 5.75
CA ASP A 37 1.07 14.39 4.49
C ASP A 37 -0.34 14.93 4.15
N GLU A 38 -1.27 14.89 5.12
CA GLU A 38 -2.61 15.47 4.98
C GLU A 38 -2.60 16.98 4.73
N CYS A 39 -1.60 17.70 5.28
CA CYS A 39 -1.49 19.15 5.09
C CYS A 39 -0.82 19.52 3.77
N LEU A 40 0.04 18.65 3.25
CA LEU A 40 0.64 18.73 1.93
C LEU A 40 -0.35 18.35 0.82
N ASP A 41 -1.56 17.90 1.18
CA ASP A 41 -2.50 17.28 0.25
C ASP A 41 -1.83 16.08 -0.50
N ILE A 42 -0.76 15.54 0.10
CA ILE A 42 -0.08 14.30 -0.30
C ILE A 42 -0.78 13.22 0.50
N GLU A 43 -1.89 12.71 0.00
CA GLU A 43 -2.70 11.82 0.82
C GLU A 43 -1.93 10.57 1.26
N PRO A 44 -1.79 10.32 2.58
CA PRO A 44 -1.28 9.07 3.06
C PRO A 44 -2.39 8.02 2.87
N HIS A 45 -2.29 7.21 1.81
CA HIS A 45 -3.11 5.99 1.64
C HIS A 45 -4.64 6.18 1.62
N SER A 46 -5.16 7.26 1.03
CA SER A 46 -6.61 7.43 0.96
C SER A 46 -7.26 6.61 -0.18
N GLN A 47 -8.39 6.00 0.16
CA GLN A 47 -9.16 5.07 -0.66
C GLN A 47 -9.93 5.74 -1.82
N HIS A 48 -9.71 7.04 -2.05
CA HIS A 48 -10.54 7.89 -2.89
C HIS A 48 -9.97 8.18 -4.30
N PHE A 49 -8.71 7.82 -4.59
CA PHE A 49 -8.15 7.97 -5.93
C PHE A 49 -8.51 6.80 -6.86
N PRO A 50 -8.83 7.05 -8.15
CA PRO A 50 -9.05 5.99 -9.14
C PRO A 50 -7.90 4.99 -9.25
N SER A 51 -6.66 5.45 -9.08
CA SER A 51 -5.44 4.61 -9.07
C SER A 51 -5.37 3.70 -7.85
N PHE A 52 -5.72 4.19 -6.66
CA PHE A 52 -5.76 3.37 -5.45
C PHE A 52 -6.92 2.37 -5.49
N ARG A 53 -8.10 2.79 -5.99
CA ARG A 53 -9.23 1.87 -6.21
C ARG A 53 -8.82 0.77 -7.20
N ALA A 54 -8.17 1.13 -8.31
CA ALA A 54 -7.66 0.16 -9.28
C ALA A 54 -6.61 -0.78 -8.64
N ALA A 55 -5.67 -0.23 -7.86
CA ALA A 55 -4.66 -1.02 -7.16
C ALA A 55 -5.27 -1.96 -6.09
N LYS A 56 -6.32 -1.52 -5.38
CA LYS A 56 -7.08 -2.34 -4.45
C LYS A 56 -7.81 -3.47 -5.19
N VAL A 57 -8.46 -3.16 -6.32
CA VAL A 57 -9.13 -4.16 -7.16
C VAL A 57 -8.12 -5.18 -7.69
N GLU A 58 -6.96 -4.74 -8.17
CA GLU A 58 -5.91 -5.63 -8.66
C GLU A 58 -5.32 -6.48 -7.53
N ARG A 59 -5.10 -5.89 -6.35
CA ARG A 59 -4.68 -6.63 -5.14
C ARG A 59 -5.71 -7.70 -4.79
N ASP A 60 -6.99 -7.35 -4.75
CA ASP A 60 -8.08 -8.26 -4.37
C ASP A 60 -8.26 -9.37 -5.41
N LYS A 61 -8.04 -9.07 -6.68
CA LYS A 61 -7.97 -10.07 -7.77
C LYS A 61 -6.86 -11.08 -7.52
N HIS A 62 -5.63 -10.63 -7.23
CA HIS A 62 -4.51 -11.53 -6.94
C HIS A 62 -4.71 -12.32 -5.63
N LEU A 63 -5.25 -11.70 -4.59
CA LEU A 63 -5.60 -12.39 -3.35
C LEU A 63 -6.65 -13.47 -3.58
N ARG A 64 -7.64 -13.21 -4.43
CA ARG A 64 -8.66 -14.20 -4.81
C ARG A 64 -8.05 -15.35 -5.60
N ALA A 65 -7.21 -15.06 -6.60
CA ALA A 65 -6.51 -16.09 -7.37
C ALA A 65 -5.65 -16.98 -6.46
N ALA A 66 -4.82 -16.36 -5.60
CA ALA A 66 -4.01 -17.08 -4.62
C ALA A 66 -4.85 -17.97 -3.70
N TYR A 67 -6.04 -17.51 -3.30
CA TYR A 67 -6.96 -18.25 -2.46
C TYR A 67 -7.60 -19.43 -3.21
N GLU A 68 -8.04 -19.22 -4.45
CA GLU A 68 -8.66 -20.24 -5.31
C GLU A 68 -7.67 -21.35 -5.69
N ASP A 69 -6.37 -21.03 -5.83
CA ASP A 69 -5.30 -21.99 -6.12
C ASP A 69 -4.83 -22.82 -4.91
N MET A 70 -5.35 -22.56 -3.71
CA MET A 70 -5.06 -23.40 -2.55
C MET A 70 -5.77 -24.76 -2.67
N ALA A 71 -5.04 -25.86 -2.44
CA ALA A 71 -5.62 -27.21 -2.46
C ALA A 71 -6.79 -27.39 -1.45
N HIS A 72 -6.70 -26.72 -0.29
CA HIS A 72 -7.73 -26.73 0.74
C HIS A 72 -7.96 -25.29 1.25
N PRO A 73 -8.78 -24.50 0.53
CA PRO A 73 -8.95 -23.08 0.81
C PRO A 73 -9.77 -22.87 2.09
N SER A 74 -9.20 -22.13 3.04
CA SER A 74 -9.91 -21.57 4.18
C SER A 74 -9.31 -20.22 4.53
N ILE A 75 -10.12 -19.26 4.99
CA ILE A 75 -9.61 -17.91 5.27
C ILE A 75 -8.48 -17.95 6.31
N ARG A 76 -8.58 -18.82 7.32
CA ARG A 76 -7.55 -18.96 8.35
C ARG A 76 -6.27 -19.57 7.79
N SER A 77 -6.34 -20.64 6.99
CA SER A 77 -5.14 -21.22 6.36
C SER A 77 -4.50 -20.25 5.36
N PHE A 78 -5.31 -19.46 4.67
CA PHE A 78 -4.81 -18.43 3.76
C PHE A 78 -4.10 -17.30 4.50
N GLN A 79 -4.66 -16.82 5.61
CA GLN A 79 -4.00 -15.83 6.46
C GLN A 79 -2.62 -16.33 6.94
N THR A 80 -2.54 -17.56 7.45
CA THR A 80 -1.25 -18.15 7.85
C THR A 80 -0.28 -18.26 6.68
N ARG A 81 -0.76 -18.55 5.46
CA ARG A 81 0.07 -18.60 4.26
C ARG A 81 0.62 -17.22 3.89
N ILE A 82 -0.20 -16.18 3.96
CA ILE A 82 0.21 -14.78 3.75
C ILE A 82 1.28 -14.40 4.77
N GLU A 83 1.05 -14.65 6.06
CA GLU A 83 2.00 -14.34 7.12
C GLU A 83 3.35 -15.05 6.92
N SER A 84 3.32 -16.34 6.61
CA SER A 84 4.52 -17.12 6.29
C SER A 84 5.26 -16.57 5.07
N PHE A 85 4.53 -16.22 4.01
CA PHE A 85 5.10 -15.64 2.80
C PHE A 85 5.76 -14.29 3.08
N LEU A 86 5.10 -13.42 3.84
CA LEU A 86 5.65 -12.13 4.26
C LEU A 86 6.91 -12.33 5.10
N GLN A 87 6.89 -13.17 6.13
CA GLN A 87 8.06 -13.39 6.97
C GLN A 87 9.27 -13.91 6.19
N ARG A 88 9.06 -14.88 5.29
CA ARG A 88 10.15 -15.52 4.54
C ARG A 88 10.66 -14.67 3.37
N THR A 89 9.78 -13.87 2.76
CA THR A 89 10.04 -13.31 1.42
C THR A 89 9.96 -11.78 1.41
N TRP A 90 9.28 -11.13 2.35
CA TRP A 90 9.05 -9.67 2.34
C TRP A 90 10.32 -8.83 2.18
N PRO A 91 11.42 -9.08 2.92
CA PRO A 91 12.64 -8.30 2.74
C PRO A 91 13.24 -8.46 1.33
N GLY A 92 13.08 -9.65 0.73
CA GLY A 92 13.55 -9.93 -0.62
C GLY A 92 12.62 -9.38 -1.71
N ILE A 93 11.31 -9.42 -1.53
CA ILE A 93 10.33 -9.00 -2.55
C ILE A 93 10.48 -7.52 -2.92
N GLN A 94 10.83 -6.67 -1.96
CA GLN A 94 10.97 -5.23 -2.20
C GLN A 94 11.98 -4.92 -3.30
N VAL A 95 13.04 -5.73 -3.47
CA VAL A 95 14.08 -5.49 -4.48
C VAL A 95 13.78 -6.03 -5.88
N TYR A 96 12.81 -6.94 -6.03
CA TYR A 96 12.50 -7.56 -7.33
C TYR A 96 11.45 -6.78 -8.11
N ALA A 97 11.72 -6.45 -9.38
CA ALA A 97 10.71 -5.90 -10.29
C ALA A 97 9.72 -6.95 -10.80
N GLN A 98 10.14 -8.23 -10.84
CA GLN A 98 9.37 -9.35 -11.36
C GLN A 98 9.38 -10.54 -10.37
N PRO A 99 8.36 -11.42 -10.39
CA PRO A 99 8.30 -12.58 -9.53
C PRO A 99 9.51 -13.51 -9.76
N PRO A 100 10.22 -13.96 -8.71
CA PRO A 100 11.26 -14.98 -8.85
C PRO A 100 10.69 -16.29 -9.41
N GLY A 101 11.40 -16.93 -10.35
CA GLY A 101 10.91 -18.16 -11.02
C GLY A 101 10.74 -19.39 -10.13
N ARG A 102 11.14 -19.33 -8.85
CA ARG A 102 11.00 -20.43 -7.87
C ARG A 102 9.74 -20.36 -7.01
N LEU A 103 8.90 -19.34 -7.18
CA LEU A 103 7.68 -19.19 -6.40
C LEU A 103 6.64 -20.24 -6.83
N THR A 104 5.90 -20.77 -5.86
CA THR A 104 4.68 -21.54 -6.18
C THR A 104 3.62 -20.62 -6.79
N ILE A 105 2.59 -21.17 -7.43
CA ILE A 105 1.50 -20.37 -8.02
C ILE A 105 0.85 -19.44 -6.98
N VAL A 106 0.56 -19.96 -5.78
CA VAL A 106 0.03 -19.15 -4.66
C VAL A 106 1.00 -18.03 -4.27
N GLU A 107 2.30 -18.32 -4.19
CA GLU A 107 3.32 -17.33 -3.82
C GLU A 107 3.53 -16.28 -4.91
N TYR A 108 3.38 -16.67 -6.17
CA TYR A 108 3.41 -15.77 -7.32
C TYR A 108 2.27 -14.76 -7.26
N GLU A 109 1.05 -15.21 -7.02
CA GLU A 109 -0.11 -14.32 -6.86
C GLU A 109 0.02 -13.42 -5.63
N LEU A 110 0.55 -13.93 -4.51
CA LEU A 110 0.85 -13.10 -3.33
C LEU A 110 1.93 -12.04 -3.63
N PHE A 111 2.92 -12.36 -4.45
CA PHE A 111 3.91 -11.37 -4.91
C PHE A 111 3.23 -10.24 -5.70
N LEU A 112 2.36 -10.58 -6.65
CA LEU A 112 1.65 -9.59 -7.46
C LEU A 112 0.71 -8.72 -6.62
N ALA A 113 -0.02 -9.33 -5.67
CA ALA A 113 -0.84 -8.59 -4.71
C ALA A 113 -0.04 -7.55 -3.94
N LEU A 114 1.20 -7.88 -3.52
CA LEU A 114 2.09 -6.96 -2.83
C LEU A 114 2.63 -5.84 -3.72
N LYS A 115 2.88 -6.12 -4.99
CA LYS A 115 3.43 -5.12 -5.93
C LYS A 115 2.45 -4.02 -6.31
N THR A 116 1.16 -4.19 -6.00
CA THR A 116 0.17 -3.12 -6.12
C THR A 116 0.45 -1.92 -5.19
N GLY A 117 1.31 -2.08 -4.18
CA GLY A 117 1.62 -1.04 -3.20
C GLY A 117 0.51 -0.83 -2.16
N VAL A 118 -0.58 -1.61 -2.24
CA VAL A 118 -1.68 -1.58 -1.28
C VAL A 118 -1.47 -2.65 -0.22
N ARG A 119 -1.65 -2.26 1.05
CA ARG A 119 -1.51 -3.16 2.19
C ARG A 119 -2.43 -4.39 2.05
N ILE A 120 -1.90 -5.57 2.35
CA ILE A 120 -2.68 -6.81 2.44
C ILE A 120 -3.57 -6.77 3.70
N PRO A 121 -4.85 -7.19 3.61
CA PRO A 121 -5.73 -7.31 4.77
C PRO A 121 -5.10 -8.08 5.93
N GLY A 122 -5.08 -7.47 7.12
CA GLY A 122 -4.44 -8.06 8.31
C GLY A 122 -5.38 -8.87 9.20
N SER A 123 -6.70 -8.79 8.98
CA SER A 123 -7.70 -9.50 9.76
C SER A 123 -8.48 -10.49 8.90
N VAL A 124 -8.98 -11.57 9.52
CA VAL A 124 -9.82 -12.59 8.89
C VAL A 124 -11.02 -11.98 8.17
N GLY A 125 -11.71 -11.02 8.79
CA GLY A 125 -12.90 -10.38 8.23
C GLY A 125 -12.59 -9.60 6.94
N GLN A 126 -11.53 -8.78 6.97
CA GLN A 126 -11.11 -8.01 5.79
C GLN A 126 -10.55 -8.91 4.68
N LEU A 127 -9.87 -9.99 5.04
CA LEU A 127 -9.35 -10.96 4.07
C LEU A 127 -10.50 -11.70 3.39
N ALA A 128 -11.51 -12.13 4.17
CA ALA A 128 -12.72 -12.75 3.65
C ALA A 128 -13.50 -11.83 2.69
N GLU A 129 -13.55 -10.53 2.97
CA GLU A 129 -14.14 -9.55 2.07
C GLU A 129 -13.37 -9.43 0.76
N SER A 130 -12.03 -9.39 0.83
CA SER A 130 -11.17 -9.21 -0.34
C SER A 130 -11.22 -10.40 -1.31
N VAL A 131 -11.38 -11.63 -0.80
CA VAL A 131 -11.47 -12.84 -1.63
C VAL A 131 -12.90 -13.21 -2.02
N ARG A 132 -13.92 -12.57 -1.44
CA ARG A 132 -15.31 -12.80 -1.82
C ARG A 132 -15.49 -12.45 -3.31
N LYS A 133 -16.20 -13.29 -4.06
CA LYS A 133 -16.59 -12.96 -5.43
C LYS A 133 -17.54 -11.78 -5.39
N VAL A 134 -17.17 -10.68 -6.04
CA VAL A 134 -18.14 -9.64 -6.39
C VAL A 134 -18.95 -10.24 -7.53
N GLY A 135 -20.23 -10.51 -7.26
CA GLY A 135 -21.17 -11.04 -8.25
C GLY A 135 -21.51 -10.03 -9.33
#